data_AF-A0A2N1SHD5-F1
#
_entry.id   AF-A0A2N1SHD5-F1
#
_cell.length_a   1.000
_cell.length_b   1.000
_cell.length_c   1.000
_cell.angle_alpha   90.00
_cell.angle_beta   90.00
_cell.angle_gamma   90.00
#
_symmetry.space_group_name_H-M   'P 1'
#
loop_
_entity.id
_entity.type
_entity.pdbx_description
1 polymer ?
#
loop_
_entity_poly.entity_id
_entity_poly.type
_entity_poly.pdbx_seq_one_letter_code
_entity_poly.pdbx_strand_id
1 'polypeptide(L)'
;MVLQAGARPGRAEPRLHPRGSERRRRRDHSDGDAAPDDTGPGPRVPLDRARVGQGEGSRARPRPRDRPESQEQDRAEPAVRATREGDEFPGRSRPRRRVRLAEPRGSVQGRLAGRAPRRAQGARSGKIARLGHSPTGYHRRYELRAERRTRRRDQDRADARRATGRRRQRRQGAGAGHTGRAHQRGLVERRRFARVRRPEGSAEVVNSLKEAALETYRKRRGALASRLADEGVALAMFEDTEGRRDPSIRYFSGHPGDALLFIAADGRSLLVPWDVNMAAAMARIEDVVPYTDFKRSPFAAMAGAVARLGIAPGSVVDLPSVTPYPMYVDYVEACPDHDFRCSEEGSTKAAAALRAVKDADEITIYRAVSAITDAAMDEIEAGVRSGRLASEADVALFIERYLRERGCEATGFETLAAGPSRSFGIHAFPSYTAAAFATEGMSILDFGLSYRGYTSDVTMTFVRGRTDGKRAEMIGLVKKAHADAVAACRPGVRTRDVALIADAVFAEKGYVMPHALGHGVGLEAHEAPAVRSREDNEWVLAPGHVITIEPGLYDPEAGGVRLEDDVLITETGYEVLTHARIVDLG
;
A
#
# COMPACT_ATOMS: atom_id res chain seq x y z
N MET A 1 -65.64 18.20 36.83
CA MET A 1 -66.00 19.46 36.12
C MET A 1 -64.88 19.74 35.10
N VAL A 2 -65.11 19.93 33.80
CA VAL A 2 -66.00 20.91 33.10
C VAL A 2 -65.34 22.30 33.20
N LEU A 3 -64.78 22.95 32.16
CA LEU A 3 -64.94 22.94 30.67
C LEU A 3 -63.55 22.86 29.94
N GLN A 4 -63.35 22.18 28.78
CA GLN A 4 -63.66 22.50 27.35
C GLN A 4 -62.92 23.74 26.76
N ALA A 5 -62.55 23.82 25.45
CA ALA A 5 -62.41 22.84 24.35
C ALA A 5 -61.52 23.46 23.21
N GLY A 6 -60.76 22.70 22.41
CA GLY A 6 -61.12 22.28 21.03
C GLY A 6 -60.32 23.07 19.96
N ALA A 7 -60.20 22.69 18.67
CA ALA A 7 -60.40 21.42 17.95
C ALA A 7 -59.64 21.46 16.58
N ARG A 8 -59.43 20.32 15.89
CA ARG A 8 -58.92 20.25 14.49
C ARG A 8 -60.07 20.19 13.47
N PRO A 9 -59.88 20.69 12.24
CA PRO A 9 -59.62 19.82 11.06
C PRO A 9 -58.51 20.42 10.14
N GLY A 10 -58.13 19.89 8.97
CA GLY A 10 -58.56 18.72 8.17
C GLY A 10 -57.61 18.48 6.98
N ARG A 11 -57.81 17.40 6.19
CA ARG A 11 -56.97 17.02 5.02
C ARG A 11 -57.46 17.63 3.69
N ALA A 12 -56.56 17.78 2.72
CA ALA A 12 -56.85 17.65 1.29
C ALA A 12 -55.60 17.16 0.50
N GLU A 13 -55.80 16.25 -0.48
CA GLU A 13 -54.84 16.00 -1.58
C GLU A 13 -55.11 17.01 -2.73
N PRO A 14 -54.34 16.95 -3.83
CA PRO A 14 -55.04 16.79 -5.12
C PRO A 14 -54.48 15.64 -5.99
N ARG A 15 -55.39 14.90 -6.64
CA ARG A 15 -55.09 13.96 -7.73
C ARG A 15 -55.78 14.38 -9.03
N LEU A 16 -54.96 14.51 -10.08
CA LEU A 16 -55.17 14.15 -11.51
C LEU A 16 -56.55 14.24 -12.20
N HIS A 17 -56.47 14.67 -13.47
CA HIS A 17 -57.35 14.36 -14.62
C HIS A 17 -58.75 15.05 -14.70
N PRO A 18 -59.41 15.05 -15.89
CA PRO A 18 -58.86 15.32 -17.23
C PRO A 18 -59.81 16.17 -18.13
N ARG A 19 -59.32 16.67 -19.28
CA ARG A 19 -59.99 16.71 -20.62
C ARG A 19 -59.17 17.58 -21.60
N GLY A 20 -59.43 17.43 -22.91
CA GLY A 20 -58.86 18.29 -23.97
C GLY A 20 -59.73 18.25 -25.23
N SER A 21 -59.46 19.14 -26.18
CA SER A 21 -60.11 19.11 -27.51
C SER A 21 -59.36 19.92 -28.58
N GLU A 22 -59.19 19.26 -29.73
CA GLU A 22 -58.78 19.68 -31.07
C GLU A 22 -58.96 21.15 -31.54
N ARG A 23 -58.01 21.61 -32.38
CA ARG A 23 -58.19 22.01 -33.81
C ARG A 23 -56.82 22.38 -34.43
N ARG A 24 -56.30 21.68 -35.45
CA ARG A 24 -56.67 21.60 -36.89
C ARG A 24 -56.39 22.87 -37.73
N ARG A 25 -55.20 22.94 -38.34
CA ARG A 25 -54.84 23.18 -39.78
C ARG A 25 -53.43 22.57 -39.96
N ARG A 26 -53.03 21.69 -40.88
CA ARG A 26 -53.44 21.25 -42.24
C ARG A 26 -53.36 22.33 -43.34
N ARG A 27 -52.25 22.32 -44.08
CA ARG A 27 -52.11 22.11 -45.55
C ARG A 27 -50.62 22.23 -45.96
N ASP A 28 -50.13 21.73 -47.09
CA ASP A 28 -50.34 20.43 -47.79
C ASP A 28 -49.42 20.39 -49.05
N HIS A 29 -48.74 19.25 -49.31
CA HIS A 29 -48.11 18.86 -50.61
C HIS A 29 -46.87 19.71 -51.05
N SER A 30 -46.02 19.31 -51.99
CA SER A 30 -46.02 18.16 -52.94
C SER A 30 -44.63 17.55 -53.19
N ASP A 31 -44.55 16.21 -53.18
CA ASP A 31 -44.10 15.29 -54.25
C ASP A 31 -42.87 15.59 -55.15
N GLY A 32 -42.13 14.52 -55.48
CA GLY A 32 -41.00 14.53 -56.42
C GLY A 32 -40.27 13.18 -56.51
N ASP A 33 -40.83 12.21 -57.26
CA ASP A 33 -40.24 10.88 -57.50
C ASP A 33 -39.00 10.91 -58.40
N ALA A 34 -38.06 9.97 -58.18
CA ALA A 34 -37.49 9.11 -59.25
C ALA A 34 -36.49 8.06 -58.73
N ALA A 35 -36.67 6.82 -59.21
CA ALA A 35 -35.71 5.71 -59.31
C ALA A 35 -36.02 5.00 -60.68
N PRO A 36 -35.37 3.90 -61.14
CA PRO A 36 -34.39 3.02 -60.48
C PRO A 36 -33.24 2.57 -61.43
N ASP A 37 -32.83 1.30 -61.34
CA ASP A 37 -32.04 0.45 -62.25
C ASP A 37 -30.51 0.62 -62.36
N ASP A 38 -29.71 -0.41 -62.71
CA ASP A 38 -29.77 -1.88 -62.42
C ASP A 38 -28.39 -2.51 -62.82
N THR A 39 -28.24 -3.83 -62.64
CA THR A 39 -27.28 -4.77 -63.26
C THR A 39 -25.93 -5.01 -62.57
N GLY A 40 -25.73 -6.28 -62.17
CA GLY A 40 -24.40 -6.93 -62.10
C GLY A 40 -24.11 -7.68 -63.41
N PRO A 41 -23.34 -8.81 -63.44
CA PRO A 41 -22.67 -9.51 -62.34
C PRO A 41 -21.15 -9.68 -62.55
N GLY A 42 -20.45 -10.41 -61.66
CA GLY A 42 -19.06 -10.86 -61.90
C GLY A 42 -18.97 -12.01 -62.92
N PRO A 43 -17.75 -12.41 -63.36
CA PRO A 43 -17.28 -13.75 -62.94
C PRO A 43 -15.75 -14.03 -62.92
N ARG A 44 -15.41 -15.07 -62.12
CA ARG A 44 -14.39 -16.16 -62.35
C ARG A 44 -12.88 -15.95 -62.14
N VAL A 45 -12.27 -17.11 -61.87
CA VAL A 45 -10.86 -17.44 -61.57
C VAL A 45 -10.32 -18.34 -62.70
N PRO A 46 -9.01 -18.31 -62.98
CA PRO A 46 -8.19 -19.54 -62.97
C PRO A 46 -6.88 -19.30 -62.15
N LEU A 47 -6.18 -20.26 -61.52
CA LEU A 47 -5.65 -21.57 -61.95
C LEU A 47 -4.66 -21.44 -63.15
N ASP A 48 -3.52 -22.14 -63.25
CA ASP A 48 -3.05 -23.35 -62.53
C ASP A 48 -1.49 -23.52 -62.59
N ARG A 49 -0.95 -24.49 -61.82
CA ARG A 49 0.27 -25.33 -62.04
C ARG A 49 1.70 -24.74 -62.29
N ALA A 50 2.51 -24.79 -61.23
CA ALA A 50 3.59 -25.78 -60.97
C ALA A 50 4.70 -26.18 -61.99
N ARG A 51 5.96 -26.23 -61.49
CA ARG A 51 7.04 -27.26 -61.64
C ARG A 51 8.12 -26.95 -60.57
N VAL A 52 8.79 -27.86 -59.82
CA VAL A 52 9.38 -29.22 -60.03
C VAL A 52 10.85 -29.18 -60.49
N GLY A 53 11.73 -29.76 -59.66
CA GLY A 53 13.20 -29.91 -59.78
C GLY A 53 13.82 -29.79 -58.37
N GLN A 54 14.31 -30.82 -57.68
CA GLN A 54 15.43 -31.74 -57.95
C GLN A 54 16.79 -31.02 -58.08
N GLY A 55 17.85 -31.40 -57.34
CA GLY A 55 17.92 -32.42 -56.27
C GLY A 55 19.36 -32.68 -55.78
N GLU A 56 19.52 -33.70 -54.91
CA GLU A 56 20.79 -34.37 -54.51
C GLU A 56 21.83 -33.55 -53.70
N GLY A 57 22.68 -34.13 -52.83
CA GLY A 57 22.79 -35.53 -52.40
C GLY A 57 23.88 -35.80 -51.33
N SER A 58 24.09 -37.10 -51.01
CA SER A 58 25.07 -37.69 -50.07
C SER A 58 24.73 -37.60 -48.56
N ARG A 59 24.67 -38.66 -47.73
CA ARG A 59 25.47 -39.91 -47.52
C ARG A 59 26.89 -39.64 -46.96
N ALA A 60 27.43 -40.34 -45.95
CA ALA A 60 26.85 -41.27 -44.95
C ALA A 60 27.82 -41.53 -43.75
N ARG A 61 27.27 -41.95 -42.59
CA ARG A 61 27.64 -43.07 -41.64
C ARG A 61 29.09 -43.68 -41.60
N PRO A 62 29.48 -44.47 -40.56
CA PRO A 62 29.12 -44.44 -39.11
C PRO A 62 30.22 -44.93 -38.10
N ARG A 63 30.07 -44.57 -36.80
CA ARG A 63 30.51 -45.38 -35.61
C ARG A 63 32.04 -45.67 -35.49
N PRO A 64 32.53 -46.30 -34.40
CA PRO A 64 31.90 -46.68 -33.13
C PRO A 64 32.30 -45.69 -32.00
N ARG A 65 32.28 -45.94 -30.68
CA ARG A 65 31.90 -47.05 -29.75
C ARG A 65 31.40 -46.35 -28.43
N ASP A 66 31.33 -46.84 -27.18
CA ASP A 66 31.57 -48.15 -26.53
C ASP A 66 30.65 -48.35 -25.29
N ARG A 67 30.87 -49.46 -24.56
CA ARG A 67 30.12 -49.96 -23.39
C ARG A 67 30.98 -51.03 -22.65
N PRO A 68 30.57 -51.65 -21.51
CA PRO A 68 29.32 -51.50 -20.74
C PRO A 68 29.54 -51.26 -19.22
N GLU A 69 28.44 -51.15 -18.47
CA GLU A 69 28.10 -52.08 -17.36
C GLU A 69 26.59 -52.02 -17.08
N SER A 70 26.04 -52.87 -16.19
CA SER A 70 24.62 -53.25 -16.24
C SER A 70 24.01 -53.75 -14.91
N GLN A 71 22.66 -53.60 -14.80
CA GLN A 71 21.77 -54.20 -13.77
C GLN A 71 21.88 -53.55 -12.35
N GLU A 72 20.84 -53.51 -11.48
CA GLU A 72 19.50 -54.12 -11.55
C GLU A 72 18.39 -53.39 -10.73
N GLN A 73 17.12 -53.59 -11.14
CA GLN A 73 15.86 -53.70 -10.38
C GLN A 73 15.25 -52.60 -9.44
N ASP A 74 13.94 -52.39 -9.69
CA ASP A 74 12.78 -52.33 -8.75
C ASP A 74 12.16 -51.03 -8.14
N ARG A 75 10.85 -50.85 -8.47
CA ARG A 75 9.71 -50.24 -7.72
C ARG A 75 9.72 -48.72 -7.39
N ALA A 76 8.57 -48.04 -7.28
CA ALA A 76 7.21 -48.25 -7.82
C ALA A 76 6.37 -46.95 -7.65
N GLU A 77 5.41 -46.68 -8.55
CA GLU A 77 4.41 -45.60 -8.41
C GLU A 77 3.10 -46.11 -7.79
N PRO A 78 2.30 -45.24 -7.13
CA PRO A 78 0.88 -45.45 -6.91
C PRO A 78 0.02 -44.39 -7.63
N ALA A 79 -0.65 -44.79 -8.71
CA ALA A 79 -1.83 -44.07 -9.21
C ALA A 79 -3.09 -44.62 -8.52
N VAL A 80 -4.03 -43.75 -8.14
CA VAL A 80 -5.35 -44.15 -7.60
C VAL A 80 -6.46 -43.56 -8.46
N ARG A 81 -7.44 -44.40 -8.82
CA ARG A 81 -8.54 -44.08 -9.73
C ARG A 81 -9.86 -44.00 -8.95
N ALA A 82 -10.80 -43.19 -9.43
CA ALA A 82 -12.08 -42.95 -8.77
C ALA A 82 -12.99 -44.20 -8.72
N THR A 83 -13.86 -44.23 -7.71
CA THR A 83 -15.10 -45.03 -7.66
C THR A 83 -16.32 -44.10 -7.65
N ARG A 84 -17.48 -44.64 -8.04
CA ARG A 84 -18.81 -43.99 -7.95
C ARG A 84 -19.74 -44.93 -7.20
N GLU A 85 -20.58 -44.34 -6.35
CA GLU A 85 -21.85 -44.78 -5.75
C GLU A 85 -21.99 -44.01 -4.42
N GLY A 86 -23.14 -43.53 -3.96
CA GLY A 86 -24.48 -43.55 -4.56
C GLY A 86 -25.53 -43.93 -3.51
N ASP A 87 -26.18 -42.94 -2.88
CA ASP A 87 -27.47 -43.10 -2.19
C ASP A 87 -28.05 -41.74 -1.72
N GLU A 88 -29.32 -41.71 -1.30
CA GLU A 88 -30.15 -40.51 -1.08
C GLU A 88 -30.34 -40.10 0.42
N PHE A 89 -31.44 -39.38 0.71
CA PHE A 89 -32.06 -39.10 2.02
C PHE A 89 -31.55 -37.89 2.85
N PRO A 90 -32.41 -37.24 3.69
CA PRO A 90 -32.73 -35.84 3.44
C PRO A 90 -32.54 -34.92 4.66
N GLY A 91 -32.69 -33.61 4.44
CA GLY A 91 -32.51 -32.59 5.48
C GLY A 91 -33.62 -32.53 6.54
N ARG A 92 -33.23 -32.16 7.77
CA ARG A 92 -34.10 -31.46 8.73
C ARG A 92 -33.28 -30.64 9.73
N SER A 93 -33.78 -29.45 10.06
CA SER A 93 -33.17 -28.46 10.96
C SER A 93 -33.35 -28.78 12.45
N ARG A 94 -32.41 -28.35 13.32
CA ARG A 94 -32.67 -27.92 14.71
C ARG A 94 -31.53 -27.04 15.29
N PRO A 95 -31.74 -26.28 16.39
CA PRO A 95 -31.06 -24.98 16.59
C PRO A 95 -29.94 -24.94 17.66
N ARG A 96 -29.21 -23.81 17.65
CA ARG A 96 -28.19 -23.43 18.64
C ARG A 96 -28.78 -23.30 20.06
N ARG A 97 -28.10 -23.83 21.09
CA ARG A 97 -28.35 -23.51 22.51
C ARG A 97 -27.48 -22.34 22.98
N ARG A 98 -28.07 -21.35 23.65
CA ARG A 98 -27.35 -20.41 24.53
C ARG A 98 -27.04 -21.09 25.86
N VAL A 99 -25.89 -20.76 26.46
CA VAL A 99 -25.59 -21.01 27.88
C VAL A 99 -25.74 -19.68 28.62
N ARG A 100 -26.32 -19.69 29.82
CA ARG A 100 -26.29 -18.56 30.77
C ARG A 100 -25.25 -18.84 31.84
N LEU A 101 -24.50 -17.81 32.23
CA LEU A 101 -23.73 -17.81 33.48
C LEU A 101 -24.66 -17.55 34.67
N ALA A 102 -24.26 -18.00 35.86
CA ALA A 102 -24.95 -17.74 37.12
C ALA A 102 -23.93 -17.54 38.25
N GLU A 103 -24.16 -16.52 39.08
CA GLU A 103 -23.40 -16.28 40.32
C GLU A 103 -23.89 -17.19 41.46
N PRO A 104 -23.07 -17.38 42.50
CA PRO A 104 -23.58 -17.53 43.85
C PRO A 104 -22.98 -16.50 44.85
N ARG A 105 -23.73 -16.19 45.91
CA ARG A 105 -23.39 -15.20 46.95
C ARG A 105 -22.89 -15.87 48.25
N GLY A 106 -21.83 -15.31 48.84
CA GLY A 106 -21.78 -14.84 50.25
C GLY A 106 -21.65 -15.82 51.44
N SER A 107 -20.84 -15.38 52.43
CA SER A 107 -20.73 -15.87 53.84
C SER A 107 -20.10 -17.27 54.06
N VAL A 108 -19.53 -17.66 55.21
CA VAL A 108 -19.58 -17.15 56.61
C VAL A 108 -18.15 -17.04 57.23
N GLN A 109 -18.03 -16.45 58.43
CA GLN A 109 -16.81 -16.15 59.20
C GLN A 109 -16.06 -17.37 59.78
N GLY A 110 -14.78 -17.17 60.15
CA GLY A 110 -14.06 -18.04 61.10
C GLY A 110 -12.66 -17.49 61.48
N ARG A 111 -12.42 -17.23 62.78
CA ARG A 111 -11.08 -16.88 63.31
C ARG A 111 -10.42 -18.10 63.96
N LEU A 112 -9.09 -18.22 63.86
CA LEU A 112 -8.16 -18.23 65.01
C LEU A 112 -6.69 -18.39 64.53
N ALA A 113 -5.73 -18.23 65.44
CA ALA A 113 -4.30 -18.16 65.13
C ALA A 113 -3.48 -19.13 65.98
N GLY A 114 -2.26 -19.50 65.52
CA GLY A 114 -1.20 -19.91 66.46
C GLY A 114 -0.10 -20.86 65.96
N ARG A 115 1.15 -20.40 66.18
CA ARG A 115 2.39 -21.17 66.43
C ARG A 115 3.13 -21.83 65.25
N ALA A 116 4.42 -22.02 65.52
CA ALA A 116 5.50 -22.36 64.59
C ALA A 116 6.00 -23.82 64.76
N PRO A 117 6.77 -24.39 63.82
CA PRO A 117 6.98 -25.84 63.72
C PRO A 117 8.19 -26.38 64.53
N ARG A 118 8.19 -27.70 64.78
CA ARG A 118 9.39 -28.50 65.13
C ARG A 118 9.45 -29.80 64.30
N ARG A 119 10.64 -30.40 64.25
CA ARG A 119 11.06 -31.45 63.28
C ARG A 119 10.90 -32.89 63.79
N ALA A 120 10.60 -33.82 62.87
CA ALA A 120 11.23 -35.14 62.71
C ALA A 120 10.89 -35.64 61.29
N GLN A 121 11.83 -35.80 60.35
CA GLN A 121 12.73 -36.96 60.11
C GLN A 121 12.02 -38.25 59.67
N GLY A 122 12.45 -38.82 58.53
CA GLY A 122 12.49 -40.29 58.34
C GLY A 122 11.78 -40.93 57.13
N ALA A 123 12.25 -40.73 55.89
CA ALA A 123 12.06 -41.68 54.78
C ALA A 123 13.11 -41.50 53.66
N ARG A 124 13.55 -42.60 53.02
CA ARG A 124 14.44 -42.60 51.82
C ARG A 124 13.96 -43.64 50.80
N SER A 125 13.68 -43.23 49.56
CA SER A 125 13.71 -44.07 48.35
C SER A 125 13.49 -43.23 47.07
N GLY A 126 13.72 -43.81 45.89
CA GLY A 126 13.12 -43.33 44.62
C GLY A 126 13.75 -42.11 43.92
N LYS A 127 14.82 -42.32 43.15
CA LYS A 127 15.46 -41.30 42.30
C LYS A 127 14.49 -40.67 41.26
N ILE A 128 14.41 -39.34 41.21
CA ILE A 128 14.50 -38.57 39.95
C ILE A 128 15.43 -37.37 40.21
N ALA A 129 16.41 -37.16 39.35
CA ALA A 129 17.44 -36.12 39.54
C ALA A 129 17.00 -34.77 38.94
N ARG A 130 17.02 -33.69 39.74
CA ARG A 130 17.01 -32.32 39.23
C ARG A 130 18.44 -31.84 39.04
N LEU A 131 18.88 -31.70 37.79
CA LEU A 131 20.10 -30.96 37.46
C LEU A 131 19.79 -29.47 37.45
N GLY A 132 20.35 -28.71 38.39
CA GLY A 132 20.37 -27.25 38.29
C GLY A 132 21.18 -26.80 37.08
N HIS A 133 20.75 -25.73 36.40
CA HIS A 133 21.51 -25.11 35.32
C HIS A 133 21.99 -23.73 35.74
N SER A 134 23.31 -23.55 35.76
CA SER A 134 23.96 -22.25 35.99
C SER A 134 23.85 -21.38 34.73
N PRO A 135 23.47 -20.09 34.84
CA PRO A 135 23.32 -19.17 33.70
C PRO A 135 24.67 -18.64 33.18
N THR A 136 25.67 -19.50 33.01
CA THR A 136 27.06 -19.14 32.64
C THR A 136 27.46 -19.52 31.21
N GLY A 137 26.61 -20.26 30.49
CA GLY A 137 26.88 -20.75 29.13
C GLY A 137 26.47 -19.84 27.96
N TYR A 138 25.83 -18.70 28.22
CA TYR A 138 25.32 -17.78 27.18
C TYR A 138 26.18 -16.52 27.02
N HIS A 139 26.42 -15.76 28.11
CA HIS A 139 27.29 -14.56 28.10
C HIS A 139 28.68 -14.85 27.52
N ARG A 140 29.34 -15.92 27.97
CA ARG A 140 30.68 -16.32 27.50
C ARG A 140 30.76 -16.56 25.98
N ARG A 141 29.64 -16.92 25.32
CA ARG A 141 29.58 -17.07 23.86
C ARG A 141 29.35 -15.75 23.11
N TYR A 142 28.79 -14.74 23.77
CA TYR A 142 28.71 -13.37 23.25
C TYR A 142 30.06 -12.65 23.35
N GLU A 143 30.73 -12.73 24.50
CA GLU A 143 32.06 -12.14 24.75
C GLU A 143 33.11 -12.69 23.76
N LEU A 144 33.19 -14.01 23.60
CA LEU A 144 34.09 -14.65 22.64
C LEU A 144 33.75 -14.33 21.16
N ARG A 145 32.53 -13.88 20.85
CA ARG A 145 32.17 -13.34 19.52
C ARG A 145 32.54 -11.86 19.37
N ALA A 146 32.41 -11.06 20.43
CA ALA A 146 32.83 -9.67 20.46
C ALA A 146 34.36 -9.54 20.29
N GLU A 147 35.15 -10.30 21.06
CA GLU A 147 36.62 -10.32 20.95
C GLU A 147 37.10 -10.74 19.55
N ARG A 148 36.44 -11.73 18.93
CA ARG A 148 36.78 -12.15 17.56
C ARG A 148 36.45 -11.07 16.52
N ARG A 149 35.45 -10.22 16.78
CA ARG A 149 35.11 -9.07 15.90
C ARG A 149 36.09 -7.90 16.06
N THR A 150 36.53 -7.57 17.28
CA THR A 150 37.56 -6.53 17.48
C THR A 150 38.91 -6.95 16.91
N ARG A 151 39.41 -8.14 17.28
CA ARG A 151 40.68 -8.67 16.75
C ARG A 151 40.71 -8.70 15.20
N ARG A 152 39.59 -9.02 14.55
CA ARG A 152 39.49 -8.96 13.07
C ARG A 152 39.54 -7.53 12.55
N ARG A 153 38.78 -6.59 13.12
CA ARG A 153 38.82 -5.16 12.75
C ARG A 153 40.21 -4.55 12.89
N ASP A 154 40.96 -4.93 13.91
CA ASP A 154 42.30 -4.40 14.14
C ASP A 154 43.35 -5.04 13.22
N GLN A 155 43.18 -6.31 12.85
CA GLN A 155 43.93 -6.96 11.76
C GLN A 155 43.68 -6.25 10.42
N ASP A 156 42.40 -6.06 10.03
CA ASP A 156 42.02 -5.37 8.79
C ASP A 156 42.61 -3.94 8.73
N ARG A 157 42.62 -3.23 9.87
CA ARG A 157 43.25 -1.90 10.02
C ARG A 157 44.78 -1.95 9.91
N ALA A 158 45.44 -2.98 10.45
CA ALA A 158 46.88 -3.15 10.34
C ALA A 158 47.31 -3.42 8.89
N ASP A 159 46.56 -4.26 8.17
CA ASP A 159 46.86 -4.61 6.79
C ASP A 159 46.54 -3.46 5.81
N ALA A 160 45.48 -2.68 6.06
CA ALA A 160 45.23 -1.42 5.35
C ALA A 160 46.38 -0.40 5.53
N ARG A 161 46.98 -0.31 6.72
CA ARG A 161 48.17 0.53 6.98
C ARG A 161 49.42 0.02 6.25
N ARG A 162 49.62 -1.31 6.17
CA ARG A 162 50.71 -1.93 5.38
C ARG A 162 50.55 -1.65 3.88
N ALA A 163 49.31 -1.69 3.37
CA ALA A 163 49.00 -1.40 1.96
C ALA A 163 49.26 0.07 1.58
N THR A 164 48.86 1.04 2.42
CA THR A 164 49.13 2.47 2.18
C THR A 164 50.62 2.81 2.27
N GLY A 165 51.38 2.18 3.18
CA GLY A 165 52.83 2.29 3.23
C GLY A 165 53.52 1.88 1.92
N ARG A 166 53.19 0.69 1.38
CA ARG A 166 53.73 0.20 0.10
C ARG A 166 53.35 1.09 -1.09
N ARG A 167 52.18 1.76 -1.08
CA ARG A 167 51.81 2.75 -2.11
C ARG A 167 52.58 4.07 -2.03
N ARG A 168 53.07 4.49 -0.86
CA ARG A 168 53.94 5.69 -0.75
C ARG A 168 55.34 5.44 -1.31
N GLN A 169 55.98 4.33 -0.97
CA GLN A 169 57.34 4.02 -1.45
C GLN A 169 57.43 3.88 -2.98
N ARG A 170 56.39 3.35 -3.65
CA ARG A 170 56.32 3.28 -5.13
C ARG A 170 56.10 4.63 -5.85
N ARG A 171 56.03 5.77 -5.15
CA ARG A 171 55.88 7.11 -5.76
C ARG A 171 57.10 8.03 -5.62
N GLN A 172 58.23 7.54 -5.10
CA GLN A 172 59.48 8.31 -4.96
C GLN A 172 60.65 7.76 -5.80
N GLY A 173 60.35 6.98 -6.86
CA GLY A 173 61.35 6.29 -7.67
C GLY A 173 61.00 6.21 -9.16
N ALA A 174 60.68 7.35 -9.78
CA ALA A 174 60.44 7.47 -11.23
C ALA A 174 60.69 8.93 -11.68
N GLY A 175 61.93 9.28 -12.00
CA GLY A 175 62.34 10.66 -12.26
C GLY A 175 63.53 10.81 -13.20
N ALA A 176 63.37 10.44 -14.47
CA ALA A 176 64.20 10.86 -15.61
C ALA A 176 63.53 10.38 -16.91
N GLY A 177 63.58 11.16 -18.00
CA GLY A 177 63.28 10.64 -19.35
C GLY A 177 62.48 11.55 -20.30
N HIS A 178 63.22 12.20 -21.20
CA HIS A 178 62.84 12.60 -22.56
C HIS A 178 61.74 13.65 -22.84
N THR A 179 62.16 14.67 -23.58
CA THR A 179 61.35 15.63 -24.34
C THR A 179 61.06 15.12 -25.75
N GLY A 180 59.88 15.39 -26.35
CA GLY A 180 59.71 15.16 -27.79
C GLY A 180 58.30 15.27 -28.39
N ARG A 181 58.02 16.43 -29.02
CA ARG A 181 57.13 16.65 -30.21
C ARG A 181 55.66 16.16 -30.25
N ALA A 182 54.81 17.17 -30.50
CA ALA A 182 53.79 17.24 -31.58
C ALA A 182 52.36 16.70 -31.40
N HIS A 183 51.42 17.60 -31.75
CA HIS A 183 50.03 17.45 -32.21
C HIS A 183 49.28 16.11 -32.09
N GLN A 184 48.06 16.19 -31.52
CA GLN A 184 46.85 16.28 -32.37
C GLN A 184 45.69 17.00 -31.65
N ARG A 185 44.54 17.15 -32.32
CA ARG A 185 43.42 18.04 -31.97
C ARG A 185 42.39 17.36 -31.06
N GLY A 186 41.70 18.15 -30.24
CA GLY A 186 40.45 17.77 -29.57
C GLY A 186 39.83 18.96 -28.86
N LEU A 187 38.73 19.51 -29.38
CA LEU A 187 38.00 20.59 -28.70
C LEU A 187 37.21 20.00 -27.52
N VAL A 188 37.33 20.62 -26.35
CA VAL A 188 36.37 20.47 -25.25
C VAL A 188 35.94 21.87 -24.85
N GLU A 189 34.76 22.29 -25.30
CA GLU A 189 34.16 23.55 -24.87
C GLU A 189 33.89 23.52 -23.36
N ARG A 190 34.71 24.23 -22.59
CA ARG A 190 34.42 24.50 -21.18
C ARG A 190 33.33 25.57 -21.11
N ARG A 191 32.06 25.16 -21.26
CA ARG A 191 30.89 26.00 -20.95
C ARG A 191 31.07 26.59 -19.56
N ARG A 192 31.32 27.90 -19.49
CA ARG A 192 31.38 28.63 -18.23
C ARG A 192 29.96 28.72 -17.69
N PHE A 193 29.67 27.98 -16.62
CA PHE A 193 28.44 28.20 -15.85
C PHE A 193 28.47 29.64 -15.32
N ALA A 194 27.62 30.50 -15.90
CA ALA A 194 27.42 31.85 -15.40
C ALA A 194 26.86 31.76 -13.98
N ARG A 195 27.42 32.53 -13.04
CA ARG A 195 26.79 32.74 -11.73
C ARG A 195 25.48 33.50 -11.96
N VAL A 196 24.37 32.77 -11.98
CA VAL A 196 23.03 33.35 -11.87
C VAL A 196 23.00 34.15 -10.57
N ARG A 197 22.84 35.48 -10.67
CA ARG A 197 22.53 36.31 -9.50
C ARG A 197 21.19 35.83 -8.97
N ARG A 198 21.11 35.45 -7.69
CA ARG A 198 19.81 35.28 -7.03
C ARG A 198 19.10 36.65 -7.06
N PRO A 199 17.86 36.75 -7.55
CA PRO A 199 17.11 37.99 -7.45
C PRO A 199 16.82 38.29 -5.98
N GLU A 200 16.90 39.55 -5.57
CA GLU A 200 16.91 39.90 -4.14
C GLU A 200 15.56 39.65 -3.45
N GLY A 201 14.44 39.67 -4.20
CA GLY A 201 13.13 39.20 -3.72
C GLY A 201 12.99 37.68 -3.52
N SER A 202 14.02 36.87 -3.81
CA SER A 202 13.92 35.41 -3.63
C SER A 202 13.90 34.96 -2.16
N ALA A 203 14.41 35.76 -1.22
CA ALA A 203 14.38 35.42 0.19
C ALA A 203 12.97 35.60 0.81
N GLU A 204 12.28 36.69 0.46
CA GLU A 204 10.96 37.00 0.98
C GLU A 204 9.91 35.98 0.52
N VAL A 205 9.92 35.62 -0.76
CA VAL A 205 9.02 34.59 -1.32
C VAL A 205 9.31 33.20 -0.71
N VAL A 206 10.57 32.85 -0.47
CA VAL A 206 10.92 31.59 0.22
C VAL A 206 10.45 31.58 1.68
N ASN A 207 10.47 32.73 2.36
CA ASN A 207 9.98 32.85 3.73
C ASN A 207 8.44 32.80 3.78
N SER A 208 7.72 33.50 2.89
CA SER A 208 6.25 33.45 2.87
C SER A 208 5.72 32.05 2.54
N LEU A 209 6.40 31.31 1.64
CA LEU A 209 6.07 29.90 1.37
C LEU A 209 6.36 28.98 2.56
N LYS A 210 7.37 29.27 3.38
CA LYS A 210 7.63 28.52 4.62
C LYS A 210 6.57 28.77 5.69
N GLU A 211 6.17 30.02 5.89
CA GLU A 211 5.10 30.36 6.85
C GLU A 211 3.75 29.81 6.41
N ALA A 212 3.42 29.88 5.11
CA ALA A 212 2.20 29.25 4.57
C ALA A 212 2.18 27.73 4.83
N ALA A 213 3.30 27.03 4.56
CA ALA A 213 3.41 25.61 4.86
C ALA A 213 3.30 25.33 6.37
N LEU A 214 4.00 26.11 7.21
CA LEU A 214 3.95 25.97 8.67
C LEU A 214 2.51 26.14 9.20
N GLU A 215 1.75 27.06 8.61
CA GLU A 215 0.34 27.28 8.92
C GLU A 215 -0.57 26.10 8.49
N THR A 216 -0.31 25.45 7.35
CA THR A 216 -0.99 24.18 6.98
C THR A 216 -0.75 23.11 8.05
N TYR A 217 0.51 22.90 8.47
CA TYR A 217 0.82 21.91 9.50
C TYR A 217 0.27 22.27 10.90
N ARG A 218 0.20 23.57 11.27
CA ARG A 218 -0.52 24.02 12.48
C ARG A 218 -1.99 23.62 12.46
N LYS A 219 -2.69 23.85 11.35
CA LYS A 219 -4.12 23.51 11.22
C LYS A 219 -4.36 22.01 11.40
N ARG A 220 -3.51 21.16 10.81
CA ARG A 220 -3.56 19.70 11.01
C ARG A 220 -3.39 19.32 12.49
N ARG A 221 -2.38 19.90 13.19
CA ARG A 221 -2.17 19.68 14.64
C ARG A 221 -3.34 20.20 15.49
N GLY A 222 -3.89 21.36 15.15
CA GLY A 222 -5.02 21.98 15.83
C GLY A 222 -6.33 21.19 15.69
N ALA A 223 -6.57 20.58 14.52
CA ALA A 223 -7.72 19.70 14.29
C ALA A 223 -7.67 18.44 15.17
N LEU A 224 -6.48 17.85 15.36
CA LEU A 224 -6.31 16.78 16.34
C LEU A 224 -6.49 17.31 17.77
N ALA A 225 -5.84 18.42 18.12
CA ALA A 225 -5.87 19.00 19.47
C ALA A 225 -7.29 19.29 19.97
N SER A 226 -8.15 19.87 19.12
CA SER A 226 -9.57 20.09 19.43
C SER A 226 -10.27 18.78 19.82
N ARG A 227 -10.05 17.71 19.04
CA ARG A 227 -10.64 16.41 19.32
C ARG A 227 -10.07 15.76 20.60
N LEU A 228 -8.79 15.98 20.92
CA LEU A 228 -8.23 15.54 22.20
C LEU A 228 -8.91 16.25 23.37
N ALA A 229 -9.15 17.56 23.26
CA ALA A 229 -9.89 18.34 24.26
C ALA A 229 -11.33 17.82 24.44
N ASP A 230 -12.05 17.56 23.34
CA ASP A 230 -13.41 16.99 23.35
C ASP A 230 -13.46 15.58 23.97
N GLU A 231 -12.39 14.78 23.81
CA GLU A 231 -12.24 13.45 24.40
C GLU A 231 -11.70 13.46 25.84
N GLY A 232 -11.34 14.62 26.41
CA GLY A 232 -10.75 14.74 27.75
C GLY A 232 -9.29 14.25 27.84
N VAL A 233 -8.60 14.12 26.71
CA VAL A 233 -7.18 13.75 26.62
C VAL A 233 -6.33 15.00 26.57
N ALA A 234 -5.29 15.10 27.40
CA ALA A 234 -4.43 16.29 27.42
C ALA A 234 -3.25 16.22 26.44
N LEU A 235 -2.78 15.01 26.11
CA LEU A 235 -1.62 14.79 25.24
C LEU A 235 -1.80 13.51 24.41
N ALA A 236 -1.48 13.57 23.11
CA ALA A 236 -1.31 12.39 22.25
C ALA A 236 0.15 12.23 21.81
N MET A 237 0.58 10.98 21.65
CA MET A 237 1.90 10.61 21.14
C MET A 237 1.80 9.80 19.84
N PHE A 238 2.69 10.10 18.90
CA PHE A 238 2.98 9.31 17.69
C PHE A 238 4.46 8.92 17.71
N GLU A 239 4.81 7.76 17.15
CA GLU A 239 6.18 7.20 17.18
C GLU A 239 6.47 6.40 15.91
N ASP A 240 7.33 6.97 15.07
CA ASP A 240 7.86 6.39 13.84
C ASP A 240 9.31 5.94 14.05
N THR A 241 9.63 4.71 13.64
CA THR A 241 10.96 4.10 13.79
C THR A 241 11.25 3.14 12.63
N GLU A 242 12.53 2.80 12.42
CA GLU A 242 12.97 1.75 11.47
C GLU A 242 12.16 0.44 11.53
N GLY A 243 11.64 0.05 12.71
CA GLY A 243 10.86 -1.19 12.91
C GLY A 243 9.34 -1.03 12.88
N ARG A 244 8.82 0.21 12.90
CA ARG A 244 7.39 0.53 12.83
C ARG A 244 7.24 1.97 12.33
N ARG A 245 6.81 2.14 11.08
CA ARG A 245 6.51 3.46 10.51
C ARG A 245 5.14 3.95 10.98
N ASP A 246 5.03 5.27 11.15
CA ASP A 246 3.81 6.00 11.47
C ASP A 246 3.85 7.35 10.73
N PRO A 247 3.25 7.43 9.53
CA PRO A 247 3.26 8.64 8.71
C PRO A 247 2.44 9.79 9.33
N SER A 248 1.74 9.59 10.45
CA SER A 248 1.12 10.68 11.20
C SER A 248 2.16 11.73 11.60
N ILE A 249 3.41 11.33 11.89
CA ILE A 249 4.51 12.27 12.13
C ILE A 249 4.78 13.15 10.90
N ARG A 250 4.79 12.55 9.70
CA ARG A 250 4.96 13.30 8.44
C ARG A 250 3.75 14.18 8.14
N TYR A 251 2.53 13.69 8.37
CA TYR A 251 1.29 14.46 8.19
C TYR A 251 1.20 15.69 9.10
N PHE A 252 1.57 15.57 10.39
CA PHE A 252 1.45 16.64 11.38
C PHE A 252 2.68 17.56 11.49
N SER A 253 3.85 17.13 11.01
CA SER A 253 5.10 17.89 11.18
C SER A 253 5.97 18.05 9.93
N GLY A 254 5.69 17.38 8.82
CA GLY A 254 6.53 17.39 7.61
C GLY A 254 7.90 16.69 7.77
N HIS A 255 8.21 16.15 8.95
CA HIS A 255 9.40 15.33 9.18
C HIS A 255 9.18 13.92 8.62
N PRO A 256 10.11 13.34 7.83
CA PRO A 256 9.81 12.16 7.01
C PRO A 256 9.81 10.82 7.77
N GLY A 257 10.32 10.75 9.01
CA GLY A 257 10.35 9.53 9.83
C GLY A 257 11.41 9.59 10.94
N ASP A 258 11.55 8.50 11.71
CA ASP A 258 12.51 8.29 12.80
C ASP A 258 12.46 9.39 13.89
N ALA A 259 11.29 9.50 14.53
CA ALA A 259 11.00 10.51 15.54
C ALA A 259 9.84 10.09 16.48
N LEU A 260 9.71 10.82 17.59
CA LEU A 260 8.48 10.88 18.39
C LEU A 260 7.82 12.24 18.16
N LEU A 261 6.49 12.29 18.14
CA LEU A 261 5.73 13.54 18.03
C LEU A 261 4.67 13.60 19.12
N PHE A 262 4.65 14.69 19.87
CA PHE A 262 3.70 14.95 20.95
C PHE A 262 2.81 16.13 20.58
N ILE A 263 1.49 15.99 20.72
CA ILE A 263 0.50 17.04 20.45
C ILE A 263 -0.43 17.16 21.66
N ALA A 264 -0.47 18.34 22.28
CA ALA A 264 -1.35 18.65 23.40
C ALA A 264 -2.73 19.14 22.93
N ALA A 265 -3.73 19.02 23.79
CA ALA A 265 -5.11 19.43 23.53
C ALA A 265 -5.31 20.94 23.27
N ASP A 266 -4.34 21.77 23.67
CA ASP A 266 -4.31 23.21 23.39
C ASP A 266 -3.54 23.58 22.11
N GLY A 267 -3.12 22.57 21.33
CA GLY A 267 -2.38 22.73 20.07
C GLY A 267 -0.87 22.90 20.22
N ARG A 268 -0.33 23.01 21.44
CA ARG A 268 1.13 23.01 21.65
C ARG A 268 1.69 21.63 21.32
N SER A 269 2.83 21.59 20.64
CA SER A 269 3.36 20.35 20.04
C SER A 269 4.88 20.32 20.01
N LEU A 270 5.46 19.14 20.24
CA LEU A 270 6.90 18.90 20.32
C LEU A 270 7.30 17.73 19.41
N LEU A 271 8.24 17.96 18.50
CA LEU A 271 8.92 16.89 17.76
C LEU A 271 10.22 16.49 18.47
N VAL A 272 10.45 15.18 18.58
CA VAL A 272 11.68 14.59 19.14
C VAL A 272 12.33 13.70 18.08
N PRO A 273 13.11 14.29 17.14
CA PRO A 273 13.67 13.57 16.00
C PRO A 273 14.98 12.87 16.35
N TRP A 274 15.29 11.80 15.62
CA TRP A 274 16.60 11.15 15.66
C TRP A 274 17.65 11.96 14.88
N ASP A 275 17.29 12.54 13.72
CA ASP A 275 18.12 13.47 12.96
C ASP A 275 17.58 14.92 13.02
N VAL A 276 18.25 15.72 13.83
CA VAL A 276 17.97 17.15 14.03
C VAL A 276 18.26 18.02 12.82
N ASN A 277 19.16 17.61 11.91
CA ASN A 277 19.47 18.34 10.69
C ASN A 277 18.35 18.11 9.65
N MET A 278 17.87 16.87 9.57
CA MET A 278 16.70 16.52 8.77
C MET A 278 15.45 17.25 9.28
N ALA A 279 15.26 17.35 10.60
CA ALA A 279 14.20 18.16 11.20
C ALA A 279 14.34 19.65 10.85
N ALA A 280 15.51 20.25 11.04
CA ALA A 280 15.76 21.67 10.75
C ALA A 280 15.56 22.04 9.26
N ALA A 281 15.70 21.09 8.34
CA ALA A 281 15.41 21.29 6.92
C ALA A 281 13.93 21.06 6.55
N MET A 282 13.36 19.94 6.99
CA MET A 282 12.09 19.41 6.47
C MET A 282 10.89 19.67 7.37
N ALA A 283 11.08 19.71 8.69
CA ALA A 283 9.97 19.85 9.63
C ALA A 283 9.33 21.25 9.61
N ARG A 284 8.05 21.29 9.94
CA ARG A 284 7.15 22.45 9.96
C ARG A 284 6.41 22.46 11.30
N ILE A 285 7.21 22.56 12.35
CA ILE A 285 6.82 22.57 13.76
C ILE A 285 7.79 23.49 14.51
N GLU A 286 7.26 24.20 15.51
CA GLU A 286 7.97 25.25 16.23
C GLU A 286 8.96 24.71 17.26
N ASP A 287 8.63 23.59 17.91
CA ASP A 287 9.42 23.02 18.99
C ASP A 287 10.01 21.66 18.60
N VAL A 288 11.34 21.57 18.69
CA VAL A 288 12.15 20.43 18.28
C VAL A 288 13.25 20.20 19.31
N VAL A 289 13.25 19.04 19.98
CA VAL A 289 14.28 18.67 20.97
C VAL A 289 14.98 17.37 20.55
N PRO A 290 16.31 17.30 20.49
CA PRO A 290 17.03 16.11 20.03
C PRO A 290 16.71 14.86 20.86
N TYR A 291 16.49 13.71 20.22
CA TYR A 291 16.27 12.44 20.94
C TYR A 291 17.48 12.00 21.80
N THR A 292 18.68 12.55 21.53
CA THR A 292 19.87 12.38 22.37
C THR A 292 19.73 12.97 23.77
N ASP A 293 18.94 14.02 23.93
CA ASP A 293 18.83 14.78 25.19
C ASP A 293 18.01 13.98 26.20
N PHE A 294 17.05 13.19 25.68
CA PHE A 294 16.33 12.13 26.39
C PHE A 294 17.11 10.79 26.43
N LYS A 295 18.43 10.83 26.22
CA LYS A 295 19.34 9.66 26.25
C LYS A 295 18.97 8.54 25.26
N ARG A 296 18.17 8.84 24.22
CA ARG A 296 17.56 7.89 23.29
C ARG A 296 16.64 6.85 23.97
N SER A 297 15.89 7.28 24.99
CA SER A 297 14.80 6.50 25.59
C SER A 297 13.45 7.18 25.28
N PRO A 298 12.44 6.45 24.79
CA PRO A 298 11.15 7.05 24.47
C PRO A 298 10.37 7.38 25.74
N PHE A 299 10.59 6.62 26.82
CA PHE A 299 10.00 6.86 28.13
C PHE A 299 10.55 8.14 28.78
N ALA A 300 11.86 8.39 28.63
CA ALA A 300 12.47 9.65 29.05
C ALA A 300 12.03 10.85 28.19
N ALA A 301 11.74 10.60 26.91
CA ALA A 301 11.16 11.62 26.01
C ALA A 301 9.70 11.92 26.33
N MET A 302 8.90 10.93 26.72
CA MET A 302 7.53 11.12 27.23
C MET A 302 7.53 11.99 28.49
N ALA A 303 8.30 11.62 29.51
CA ALA A 303 8.42 12.43 30.73
C ALA A 303 8.93 13.85 30.45
N GLY A 304 9.88 13.99 29.50
CA GLY A 304 10.37 15.27 29.01
C GLY A 304 9.31 16.10 28.29
N ALA A 305 8.47 15.48 27.45
CA ALA A 305 7.39 16.12 26.71
C ALA A 305 6.27 16.57 27.66
N VAL A 306 5.84 15.69 28.58
CA VAL A 306 4.90 16.00 29.66
C VAL A 306 5.35 17.22 30.47
N ALA A 307 6.60 17.25 30.91
CA ALA A 307 7.15 18.39 31.66
C ALA A 307 7.28 19.67 30.80
N ARG A 308 7.76 19.55 29.56
CA ARG A 308 7.99 20.69 28.65
C ARG A 308 6.69 21.32 28.15
N LEU A 309 5.66 20.52 27.91
CA LEU A 309 4.32 20.97 27.55
C LEU A 309 3.47 21.26 28.80
N GLY A 310 3.97 21.05 30.02
CA GLY A 310 3.28 21.40 31.26
C GLY A 310 1.96 20.64 31.45
N ILE A 311 1.92 19.36 31.05
CA ILE A 311 0.73 18.52 31.15
C ILE A 311 0.48 18.18 32.63
N ALA A 312 -0.67 18.60 33.16
CA ALA A 312 -0.96 18.53 34.58
C ALA A 312 -1.07 17.08 35.10
N PRO A 313 -0.62 16.77 36.34
CA PRO A 313 -0.92 15.51 37.01
C PRO A 313 -2.41 15.16 36.99
N GLY A 314 -2.72 13.87 36.89
CA GLY A 314 -4.10 13.36 36.73
C GLY A 314 -4.71 13.61 35.35
N SER A 315 -3.93 14.09 34.37
CA SER A 315 -4.38 14.18 32.97
C SER A 315 -4.17 12.86 32.22
N VAL A 316 -5.04 12.58 31.25
CA VAL A 316 -4.90 11.42 30.35
C VAL A 316 -3.91 11.72 29.21
N VAL A 317 -2.96 10.82 29.02
CA VAL A 317 -2.02 10.75 27.88
C VAL A 317 -2.40 9.57 26.99
N ASP A 318 -2.50 9.79 25.69
CA ASP A 318 -2.90 8.77 24.71
C ASP A 318 -1.72 8.29 23.87
N LEU A 319 -1.51 6.97 23.86
CA LEU A 319 -0.44 6.27 23.15
C LEU A 319 -0.96 5.65 21.84
N PRO A 320 -0.08 5.38 20.85
CA PRO A 320 -0.45 4.65 19.65
C PRO A 320 -1.12 3.31 19.99
N SER A 321 -2.24 2.99 19.34
CA SER A 321 -3.01 1.75 19.60
C SER A 321 -2.19 0.46 19.47
N VAL A 322 -1.13 0.51 18.66
CA VAL A 322 -0.17 -0.56 18.38
C VAL A 322 1.04 -0.57 19.34
N THR A 323 0.96 0.08 20.50
CA THR A 323 2.03 0.09 21.51
C THR A 323 2.17 -1.29 22.17
N PRO A 324 3.35 -1.94 22.14
CA PRO A 324 3.56 -3.22 22.81
C PRO A 324 3.34 -3.11 24.32
N TYR A 325 2.61 -4.05 24.92
CA TYR A 325 2.26 -4.01 26.34
C TYR A 325 3.44 -3.76 27.32
N PRO A 326 4.67 -4.30 27.11
CA PRO A 326 5.82 -3.94 27.94
C PRO A 326 6.16 -2.44 27.87
N MET A 327 6.17 -1.85 26.66
CA MET A 327 6.42 -0.42 26.48
C MET A 327 5.30 0.44 27.10
N TYR A 328 4.04 -0.02 27.06
CA TYR A 328 2.94 0.64 27.77
C TYR A 328 3.23 0.75 29.28
N VAL A 329 3.71 -0.34 29.90
CA VAL A 329 4.12 -0.32 31.32
C VAL A 329 5.32 0.63 31.53
N ASP A 330 6.33 0.57 30.68
CA ASP A 330 7.49 1.47 30.76
C ASP A 330 7.12 2.98 30.62
N TYR A 331 6.09 3.32 29.80
CA TYR A 331 5.55 4.68 29.71
C TYR A 331 4.83 5.11 31.01
N VAL A 332 4.01 4.23 31.59
CA VAL A 332 3.32 4.47 32.87
C VAL A 332 4.33 4.63 34.02
N GLU A 333 5.35 3.78 34.11
CA GLU A 333 6.40 3.89 35.13
C GLU A 333 7.25 5.17 34.99
N ALA A 334 7.36 5.73 33.77
CA ALA A 334 8.07 6.98 33.53
C ALA A 334 7.24 8.25 33.84
N CYS A 335 5.91 8.16 33.88
CA CYS A 335 4.99 9.26 34.20
C CYS A 335 3.91 8.80 35.21
N PRO A 336 4.30 8.44 36.45
CA PRO A 336 3.39 7.82 37.43
C PRO A 336 2.30 8.76 37.97
N ASP A 337 2.40 10.07 37.68
CA ASP A 337 1.42 11.11 38.03
C ASP A 337 0.36 11.32 36.92
N HIS A 338 0.36 10.52 35.86
CA HIS A 338 -0.51 10.67 34.67
C HIS A 338 -1.27 9.38 34.34
N ASP A 339 -2.50 9.52 33.88
CA ASP A 339 -3.30 8.40 33.38
C ASP A 339 -2.95 8.11 31.92
N PHE A 340 -3.01 6.84 31.52
CA PHE A 340 -2.67 6.40 30.16
C PHE A 340 -3.83 5.73 29.43
N ARG A 341 -4.01 6.12 28.17
CA ARG A 341 -4.94 5.52 27.21
C ARG A 341 -4.14 4.89 26.06
N CYS A 342 -4.58 3.73 25.60
CA CYS A 342 -4.02 3.03 24.43
C CYS A 342 -5.17 2.25 23.80
N SER A 343 -5.78 2.80 22.74
CA SER A 343 -7.06 2.30 22.21
C SER A 343 -7.14 2.45 20.69
N GLU A 344 -7.78 1.49 20.03
CA GLU A 344 -8.11 1.57 18.60
C GLU A 344 -8.99 2.78 18.26
N GLU A 345 -9.77 3.30 19.21
CA GLU A 345 -10.60 4.49 19.03
C GLU A 345 -9.86 5.82 19.29
N GLY A 346 -8.57 5.75 19.67
CA GLY A 346 -7.78 6.91 20.09
C GLY A 346 -7.18 7.75 18.96
N SER A 347 -6.14 8.51 19.33
CA SER A 347 -5.44 9.49 18.49
C SER A 347 -4.89 8.92 17.17
N THR A 348 -4.52 7.65 17.12
CA THR A 348 -4.14 6.96 15.86
C THR A 348 -5.30 6.94 14.86
N LYS A 349 -6.52 6.59 15.30
CA LYS A 349 -7.73 6.59 14.45
C LYS A 349 -8.20 8.01 14.15
N ALA A 350 -8.02 8.95 15.08
CA ALA A 350 -8.26 10.37 14.83
C ALA A 350 -7.33 10.92 13.73
N ALA A 351 -6.04 10.60 13.76
CA ALA A 351 -5.07 10.99 12.75
C ALA A 351 -5.39 10.36 11.37
N ALA A 352 -5.75 9.07 11.33
CA ALA A 352 -6.20 8.42 10.10
C ALA A 352 -7.47 9.08 9.51
N ALA A 353 -8.40 9.53 10.35
CA ALA A 353 -9.59 10.24 9.89
C ALA A 353 -9.30 11.66 9.38
N LEU A 354 -8.29 12.35 9.94
CA LEU A 354 -7.82 13.64 9.41
C LEU A 354 -7.07 13.46 8.07
N ARG A 355 -6.23 12.42 7.95
CA ARG A 355 -5.52 12.04 6.71
C ARG A 355 -6.44 11.57 5.57
N ALA A 356 -7.65 11.11 5.89
CA ALA A 356 -8.62 10.69 4.87
C ALA A 356 -9.00 11.85 3.93
N VAL A 357 -9.18 13.05 4.49
CA VAL A 357 -9.54 14.30 3.79
C VAL A 357 -8.28 15.08 3.45
N LYS A 358 -7.89 15.08 2.18
CA LYS A 358 -6.69 15.75 1.68
C LYS A 358 -6.94 17.26 1.57
N ASP A 359 -6.00 18.06 2.05
CA ASP A 359 -6.01 19.51 1.85
C ASP A 359 -5.53 19.92 0.44
N ALA A 360 -5.56 21.21 0.13
CA ALA A 360 -5.23 21.72 -1.21
C ALA A 360 -3.74 21.53 -1.59
N ASP A 361 -2.83 21.48 -0.62
CA ASP A 361 -1.41 21.16 -0.88
C ASP A 361 -1.29 19.67 -1.23
N GLU A 362 -2.00 18.80 -0.49
CA GLU A 362 -2.02 17.34 -0.73
C GLU A 362 -2.65 16.98 -2.08
N ILE A 363 -3.80 17.58 -2.43
CA ILE A 363 -4.44 17.38 -3.74
C ILE A 363 -3.53 17.86 -4.90
N THR A 364 -2.74 18.91 -4.67
CA THR A 364 -1.75 19.40 -5.65
C THR A 364 -0.59 18.42 -5.83
N ILE A 365 -0.17 17.73 -4.76
CA ILE A 365 0.81 16.63 -4.85
C ILE A 365 0.19 15.43 -5.57
N TYR A 366 -1.08 15.10 -5.30
CA TYR A 366 -1.80 14.01 -5.95
C TYR A 366 -1.85 14.15 -7.47
N ARG A 367 -2.34 15.27 -7.99
CA ARG A 367 -2.35 15.53 -9.44
C ARG A 367 -0.96 15.48 -10.07
N ALA A 368 0.10 15.82 -9.31
CA ALA A 368 1.46 15.73 -9.79
C ALA A 368 1.99 14.29 -9.84
N VAL A 369 1.63 13.42 -8.89
CA VAL A 369 2.06 12.01 -8.91
C VAL A 369 1.26 11.20 -9.92
N SER A 370 -0.07 11.34 -9.98
CA SER A 370 -0.91 10.63 -10.94
C SER A 370 -0.54 10.95 -12.40
N ALA A 371 -0.18 12.21 -12.71
CA ALA A 371 0.36 12.58 -14.02
C ALA A 371 1.75 11.98 -14.34
N ILE A 372 2.56 11.65 -13.33
CA ILE A 372 3.81 10.89 -13.49
C ILE A 372 3.49 9.40 -13.70
N THR A 373 2.47 8.87 -13.01
CA THR A 373 2.01 7.48 -13.10
C THR A 373 1.37 7.17 -14.45
N ASP A 374 0.51 8.04 -15.00
CA ASP A 374 -0.04 7.92 -16.36
C ASP A 374 1.07 7.87 -17.42
N ALA A 375 2.02 8.80 -17.33
CA ALA A 375 3.18 8.83 -18.21
C ALA A 375 4.12 7.62 -18.00
N ALA A 376 4.04 6.91 -16.87
CA ALA A 376 4.71 5.63 -16.67
C ALA A 376 3.95 4.50 -17.38
N MET A 377 2.64 4.43 -17.23
CA MET A 377 1.77 3.44 -17.89
C MET A 377 1.93 3.47 -19.42
N ASP A 378 2.04 4.66 -20.02
CA ASP A 378 2.31 4.84 -21.45
C ASP A 378 3.65 4.24 -21.90
N GLU A 379 4.73 4.50 -21.15
CA GLU A 379 6.08 4.00 -21.46
C GLU A 379 6.28 2.52 -21.11
N ILE A 380 5.49 1.99 -20.18
CA ILE A 380 5.38 0.56 -19.89
C ILE A 380 4.64 -0.12 -21.03
N GLU A 381 3.48 0.38 -21.45
CA GLU A 381 2.72 -0.16 -22.57
C GLU A 381 3.53 -0.15 -23.86
N ALA A 382 4.18 0.96 -24.20
CA ALA A 382 5.08 1.05 -25.33
C ALA A 382 6.26 0.07 -25.22
N GLY A 383 6.83 -0.08 -24.02
CA GLY A 383 7.92 -1.01 -23.75
C GLY A 383 7.53 -2.49 -23.86
N VAL A 384 6.33 -2.86 -23.41
CA VAL A 384 5.76 -4.21 -23.55
C VAL A 384 5.40 -4.49 -25.01
N ARG A 385 4.73 -3.55 -25.70
CA ARG A 385 4.39 -3.67 -27.13
C ARG A 385 5.64 -3.81 -28.02
N SER A 386 6.75 -3.16 -27.68
CA SER A 386 8.01 -3.26 -28.43
C SER A 386 8.91 -4.43 -28.00
N GLY A 387 8.50 -5.26 -27.03
CA GLY A 387 9.36 -6.30 -26.44
C GLY A 387 10.60 -5.78 -25.70
N ARG A 388 10.64 -4.48 -25.36
CA ARG A 388 11.70 -3.84 -24.55
C ARG A 388 11.57 -4.22 -23.06
N LEU A 389 10.35 -4.51 -22.61
CA LEU A 389 10.04 -5.03 -21.28
C LEU A 389 9.43 -6.43 -21.46
N ALA A 390 10.25 -7.47 -21.33
CA ALA A 390 9.90 -8.83 -21.71
C ALA A 390 9.71 -9.78 -20.52
N SER A 391 10.20 -9.41 -19.34
CA SER A 391 10.06 -10.14 -18.08
C SER A 391 9.39 -9.29 -16.99
N GLU A 392 8.87 -9.95 -15.95
CA GLU A 392 8.27 -9.28 -14.80
C GLU A 392 9.28 -8.32 -14.14
N ALA A 393 10.54 -8.76 -14.02
CA ALA A 393 11.65 -7.94 -13.54
C ALA A 393 12.00 -6.75 -14.45
N ASP A 394 11.87 -6.85 -15.78
CA ASP A 394 12.12 -5.69 -16.66
C ASP A 394 11.14 -4.57 -16.37
N VAL A 395 9.87 -4.90 -16.15
CA VAL A 395 8.81 -3.93 -15.86
C VAL A 395 9.01 -3.31 -14.46
N ALA A 396 9.25 -4.12 -13.43
CA ALA A 396 9.49 -3.63 -12.07
C ALA A 396 10.76 -2.74 -11.99
N LEU A 397 11.86 -3.15 -12.61
CA LEU A 397 13.11 -2.37 -12.65
C LEU A 397 13.04 -1.17 -13.60
N PHE A 398 12.11 -1.17 -14.57
CA PHE A 398 11.78 0.03 -15.35
C PHE A 398 11.09 1.06 -14.46
N ILE A 399 10.06 0.68 -13.70
CA ILE A 399 9.32 1.56 -12.77
C ILE A 399 10.27 2.18 -11.74
N GLU A 400 11.09 1.35 -11.07
CA GLU A 400 12.09 1.80 -10.09
C GLU A 400 13.14 2.75 -10.67
N ARG A 401 13.44 2.72 -11.97
CA ARG A 401 14.28 3.76 -12.59
C ARG A 401 13.46 5.01 -12.95
N TYR A 402 12.32 4.81 -13.59
CA TYR A 402 11.44 5.85 -14.14
C TYR A 402 11.02 6.88 -13.09
N LEU A 403 10.66 6.41 -11.89
CA LEU A 403 10.20 7.25 -10.79
C LEU A 403 11.34 8.10 -10.20
N ARG A 404 12.56 7.55 -10.13
CA ARG A 404 13.74 8.24 -9.58
C ARG A 404 14.19 9.37 -10.50
N GLU A 405 14.15 9.13 -11.81
CA GLU A 405 14.42 10.12 -12.86
C GLU A 405 13.45 11.32 -12.83
N ARG A 406 12.27 11.15 -12.21
CA ARG A 406 11.22 12.20 -12.05
C ARG A 406 11.11 12.75 -10.63
N GLY A 407 11.98 12.32 -9.71
CA GLY A 407 12.04 12.84 -8.34
C GLY A 407 11.03 12.25 -7.37
N CYS A 408 10.49 11.06 -7.64
CA CYS A 408 9.71 10.29 -6.68
C CYS A 408 10.60 9.71 -5.57
N GLU A 409 10.07 9.65 -4.36
CA GLU A 409 10.77 9.21 -3.14
C GLU A 409 10.88 7.69 -3.05
N ALA A 410 9.89 6.95 -3.57
CA ALA A 410 9.86 5.49 -3.66
C ALA A 410 8.79 5.02 -4.66
N THR A 411 8.66 3.70 -4.86
CA THR A 411 7.34 3.10 -5.13
C THR A 411 6.45 3.26 -3.89
N GLY A 412 5.13 3.20 -4.04
CA GLY A 412 4.19 3.22 -2.91
C GLY A 412 4.27 1.96 -2.04
N PHE A 413 4.57 0.83 -2.68
CA PHE A 413 4.65 -0.53 -2.13
C PHE A 413 5.54 -1.39 -3.06
N GLU A 414 5.63 -2.70 -2.85
CA GLU A 414 6.35 -3.60 -3.77
C GLU A 414 5.57 -3.76 -5.09
N THR A 415 6.10 -3.25 -6.21
CA THR A 415 5.55 -3.48 -7.55
C THR A 415 5.27 -4.96 -7.80
N LEU A 416 4.00 -5.30 -8.02
CA LEU A 416 3.57 -6.64 -8.39
C LEU A 416 3.54 -6.74 -9.92
N ALA A 417 4.35 -7.63 -10.48
CA ALA A 417 4.31 -7.98 -11.90
C ALA A 417 4.15 -9.50 -12.04
N ALA A 418 3.02 -9.92 -12.62
CA ALA A 418 2.61 -11.31 -12.72
C ALA A 418 2.22 -11.68 -14.15
N GLY A 419 3.04 -12.51 -14.80
CA GLY A 419 2.75 -13.09 -16.11
C GLY A 419 1.59 -14.10 -16.10
N PRO A 420 1.22 -14.69 -17.25
CA PRO A 420 0.01 -15.51 -17.37
C PRO A 420 -0.02 -16.79 -16.53
N SER A 421 1.14 -17.30 -16.13
CA SER A 421 1.26 -18.44 -15.21
C SER A 421 1.10 -18.08 -13.72
N ARG A 422 0.87 -16.80 -13.40
CA ARG A 422 0.88 -16.25 -12.03
C ARG A 422 -0.24 -15.23 -11.75
N SER A 423 -0.80 -14.59 -12.77
CA SER A 423 -1.80 -13.51 -12.64
C SER A 423 -3.09 -13.91 -11.91
N PHE A 424 -3.40 -15.20 -11.77
CA PHE A 424 -4.51 -15.69 -10.94
C PHE A 424 -4.32 -15.39 -9.43
N GLY A 425 -3.12 -15.01 -8.99
CA GLY A 425 -2.87 -14.59 -7.61
C GLY A 425 -3.15 -13.11 -7.39
N ILE A 426 -4.14 -12.80 -6.54
CA ILE A 426 -4.56 -11.43 -6.18
C ILE A 426 -3.35 -10.59 -5.73
N HIS A 427 -2.56 -11.12 -4.80
CA HIS A 427 -1.21 -10.66 -4.49
C HIS A 427 -0.23 -11.77 -4.89
N ALA A 428 0.09 -11.83 -6.18
CA ALA A 428 0.95 -12.86 -6.77
C ALA A 428 2.34 -12.89 -6.12
N PHE A 429 2.66 -13.97 -5.41
CA PHE A 429 3.95 -14.14 -4.73
C PHE A 429 5.00 -14.85 -5.62
N PRO A 430 6.31 -14.50 -5.53
CA PRO A 430 6.82 -13.21 -5.02
C PRO A 430 6.35 -12.06 -5.92
N SER A 431 6.39 -10.81 -5.44
CA SER A 431 5.90 -9.62 -6.14
C SER A 431 6.26 -9.60 -7.64
N TYR A 432 7.51 -9.92 -8.00
CA TYR A 432 7.90 -10.24 -9.38
C TYR A 432 9.03 -11.30 -9.45
N THR A 433 9.23 -11.90 -10.62
CA THR A 433 10.32 -12.87 -10.90
C THR A 433 11.10 -12.51 -12.17
N ALA A 434 11.99 -13.41 -12.62
CA ALA A 434 12.64 -13.32 -13.94
C ALA A 434 11.81 -14.01 -15.06
N ALA A 435 10.56 -14.42 -14.80
CA ALA A 435 9.69 -15.02 -15.79
C ALA A 435 9.23 -14.01 -16.86
N ALA A 436 8.84 -14.51 -18.03
CA ALA A 436 8.33 -13.69 -19.12
C ALA A 436 6.98 -13.03 -18.77
N PHE A 437 6.83 -11.76 -19.12
CA PHE A 437 5.63 -10.95 -18.86
C PHE A 437 4.86 -10.68 -20.16
N ALA A 438 3.54 -10.47 -20.07
CA ALA A 438 2.68 -10.15 -21.21
C ALA A 438 2.80 -11.13 -22.40
N THR A 439 3.03 -12.40 -22.08
CA THR A 439 2.93 -13.55 -22.99
C THR A 439 1.47 -14.02 -23.13
N GLU A 440 1.21 -15.08 -23.90
CA GLU A 440 -0.16 -15.55 -24.19
C GLU A 440 -1.01 -15.81 -22.92
N GLY A 441 -2.18 -15.17 -22.84
CA GLY A 441 -3.03 -15.13 -21.66
C GLY A 441 -3.20 -13.71 -21.10
N MET A 442 -3.50 -13.61 -19.80
CA MET A 442 -3.66 -12.33 -19.08
C MET A 442 -2.53 -12.17 -18.05
N SER A 443 -1.88 -11.00 -18.02
CA SER A 443 -0.85 -10.63 -17.04
C SER A 443 -1.32 -9.41 -16.23
N ILE A 444 -0.99 -9.33 -14.95
CA ILE A 444 -1.29 -8.18 -14.09
C ILE A 444 0.00 -7.43 -13.76
N LEU A 445 -0.07 -6.10 -13.82
CA LEU A 445 0.92 -5.18 -13.28
C LEU A 445 0.22 -4.21 -12.34
N ASP A 446 0.69 -4.15 -11.11
CA ASP A 446 0.11 -3.42 -9.98
C ASP A 446 1.26 -2.63 -9.32
N PHE A 447 1.16 -1.29 -9.34
CA PHE A 447 2.24 -0.41 -8.88
C PHE A 447 1.80 1.00 -8.48
N GLY A 448 2.21 1.42 -7.28
CA GLY A 448 2.12 2.81 -6.84
C GLY A 448 3.44 3.58 -6.97
N LEU A 449 3.36 4.90 -7.18
CA LEU A 449 4.50 5.82 -7.11
C LEU A 449 4.35 6.76 -5.91
N SER A 450 5.39 6.93 -5.09
CA SER A 450 5.38 7.87 -3.97
C SER A 450 6.15 9.15 -4.32
N TYR A 451 5.45 10.29 -4.41
CA TYR A 451 6.03 11.62 -4.68
C TYR A 451 5.76 12.57 -3.52
N ARG A 452 6.82 13.18 -2.97
CA ARG A 452 6.75 14.01 -1.75
C ARG A 452 6.13 13.29 -0.54
N GLY A 453 6.14 11.95 -0.56
CA GLY A 453 5.55 11.06 0.43
C GLY A 453 4.16 10.53 0.06
N TYR A 454 3.45 11.17 -0.87
CA TYR A 454 2.08 10.77 -1.24
C TYR A 454 2.09 9.78 -2.40
N THR A 455 1.26 8.75 -2.29
CA THR A 455 1.28 7.55 -3.12
C THR A 455 0.08 7.52 -4.06
N SER A 456 0.31 7.38 -5.37
CA SER A 456 -0.73 6.93 -6.31
C SER A 456 -0.85 5.41 -6.28
N ASP A 457 -1.98 4.87 -6.74
CA ASP A 457 -2.13 3.43 -6.94
C ASP A 457 -2.80 3.10 -8.29
N VAL A 458 -2.29 2.09 -9.02
CA VAL A 458 -2.82 1.66 -10.33
C VAL A 458 -2.55 0.19 -10.64
N THR A 459 -3.55 -0.45 -11.26
CA THR A 459 -3.41 -1.79 -11.85
C THR A 459 -3.76 -1.79 -13.34
N MET A 460 -2.79 -2.23 -14.15
CA MET A 460 -2.96 -2.55 -15.56
C MET A 460 -3.06 -4.07 -15.76
N THR A 461 -4.01 -4.52 -16.59
CA THR A 461 -4.02 -5.90 -17.10
C THR A 461 -3.55 -5.92 -18.55
N PHE A 462 -2.55 -6.74 -18.89
CA PHE A 462 -2.06 -6.94 -20.25
C PHE A 462 -2.58 -8.27 -20.80
N VAL A 463 -3.10 -8.27 -22.03
CA VAL A 463 -3.74 -9.45 -22.63
C VAL A 463 -3.17 -9.73 -24.02
N ARG A 464 -2.85 -10.99 -24.30
CA ARG A 464 -2.25 -11.47 -25.56
C ARG A 464 -2.87 -12.80 -26.00
N GLY A 465 -3.10 -12.96 -27.29
CA GLY A 465 -3.77 -14.15 -27.84
C GLY A 465 -5.26 -14.19 -27.47
N ARG A 466 -5.87 -15.39 -27.52
CA ARG A 466 -7.34 -15.48 -27.52
C ARG A 466 -8.00 -14.95 -26.24
N THR A 467 -8.85 -13.96 -26.46
CA THR A 467 -9.81 -13.36 -25.53
C THR A 467 -11.20 -13.96 -25.77
N ASP A 468 -11.33 -15.27 -25.61
CA ASP A 468 -12.60 -15.99 -25.74
C ASP A 468 -13.12 -16.55 -24.40
N GLY A 469 -14.41 -16.91 -24.38
CA GLY A 469 -15.09 -17.51 -23.24
C GLY A 469 -14.88 -16.74 -21.92
N LYS A 470 -14.34 -17.43 -20.91
CA LYS A 470 -14.20 -16.93 -19.54
C LYS A 470 -13.34 -15.66 -19.45
N ARG A 471 -12.29 -15.53 -20.28
CA ARG A 471 -11.45 -14.32 -20.30
C ARG A 471 -12.22 -13.09 -20.76
N ALA A 472 -13.00 -13.23 -21.84
CA ALA A 472 -13.84 -12.15 -22.35
C ALA A 472 -14.90 -11.71 -21.33
N GLU A 473 -15.52 -12.66 -20.65
CA GLU A 473 -16.50 -12.38 -19.60
C GLU A 473 -15.87 -11.66 -18.41
N MET A 474 -14.75 -12.15 -17.87
CA MET A 474 -14.05 -11.49 -16.74
C MET A 474 -13.58 -10.08 -17.10
N ILE A 475 -13.01 -9.86 -18.30
CA ILE A 475 -12.59 -8.53 -18.77
C ILE A 475 -13.79 -7.59 -18.93
N GLY A 476 -14.90 -8.06 -19.49
CA GLY A 476 -16.13 -7.27 -19.65
C GLY A 476 -16.76 -6.90 -18.32
N LEU A 477 -16.80 -7.83 -17.37
CA LEU A 477 -17.31 -7.63 -16.02
C LEU A 477 -16.47 -6.61 -15.24
N VAL A 478 -15.14 -6.74 -15.23
CA VAL A 478 -14.23 -5.79 -14.56
C VAL A 478 -14.40 -4.37 -15.12
N LYS A 479 -14.44 -4.22 -16.46
CA LYS A 479 -14.66 -2.90 -17.09
C LYS A 479 -16.02 -2.28 -16.70
N LYS A 480 -17.08 -3.09 -16.60
CA LYS A 480 -18.41 -2.62 -16.18
C LYS A 480 -18.42 -2.26 -14.68
N ALA A 481 -17.89 -3.12 -13.82
CA ALA A 481 -17.82 -2.89 -12.38
C ALA A 481 -17.03 -1.61 -12.05
N HIS A 482 -15.91 -1.37 -12.76
CA HIS A 482 -15.13 -0.14 -12.63
C HIS A 482 -15.95 1.10 -13.03
N ALA A 483 -16.54 1.11 -14.23
CA ALA A 483 -17.32 2.24 -14.72
C ALA A 483 -18.54 2.56 -13.84
N ASP A 484 -19.29 1.54 -13.42
CA ASP A 484 -20.48 1.70 -12.58
C ASP A 484 -20.12 2.19 -11.17
N ALA A 485 -19.00 1.74 -10.60
CA ALA A 485 -18.51 2.18 -9.30
C ALA A 485 -17.96 3.61 -9.33
N VAL A 486 -17.11 3.94 -10.31
CA VAL A 486 -16.57 5.31 -10.51
C VAL A 486 -17.72 6.31 -10.70
N ALA A 487 -18.75 5.97 -11.50
CA ALA A 487 -19.93 6.81 -11.69
C ALA A 487 -20.80 7.00 -10.43
N ALA A 488 -20.65 6.15 -9.40
CA ALA A 488 -21.36 6.28 -8.13
C ALA A 488 -20.63 7.18 -7.10
N CYS A 489 -19.34 7.48 -7.31
CA CYS A 489 -18.52 8.27 -6.40
C CYS A 489 -18.95 9.75 -6.37
N ARG A 490 -19.40 10.24 -5.21
CA ARG A 490 -19.70 11.66 -4.96
C ARG A 490 -19.89 11.91 -3.45
N PRO A 491 -19.83 13.17 -2.98
CA PRO A 491 -20.09 13.51 -1.58
C PRO A 491 -21.43 12.94 -1.06
N GLY A 492 -21.39 12.40 0.16
CA GLY A 492 -22.56 11.86 0.87
C GLY A 492 -22.94 10.43 0.51
N VAL A 493 -22.28 9.78 -0.46
CA VAL A 493 -22.46 8.34 -0.74
C VAL A 493 -21.60 7.51 0.21
N ARG A 494 -22.11 6.41 0.76
CA ARG A 494 -21.31 5.50 1.60
C ARG A 494 -20.37 4.69 0.72
N THR A 495 -19.11 4.51 1.13
CA THR A 495 -18.14 3.70 0.37
C THR A 495 -18.59 2.23 0.27
N ARG A 496 -19.37 1.76 1.25
CA ARG A 496 -20.07 0.46 1.20
C ARG A 496 -21.03 0.34 0.02
N ASP A 497 -21.77 1.40 -0.32
CA ASP A 497 -22.74 1.36 -1.41
C ASP A 497 -22.04 1.31 -2.78
N VAL A 498 -20.89 1.98 -2.91
CA VAL A 498 -20.02 1.88 -4.11
C VAL A 498 -19.49 0.46 -4.28
N ALA A 499 -19.00 -0.16 -3.19
CA ALA A 499 -18.56 -1.56 -3.21
C ALA A 499 -19.68 -2.55 -3.60
N LEU A 500 -20.90 -2.33 -3.08
CA LEU A 500 -22.07 -3.16 -3.42
C LEU A 500 -22.51 -3.03 -4.89
N ILE A 501 -22.23 -1.91 -5.55
CA ILE A 501 -22.48 -1.74 -6.99
C ILE A 501 -21.55 -2.64 -7.81
N ALA A 502 -20.24 -2.66 -7.50
CA ALA A 502 -19.29 -3.55 -8.16
C ALA A 502 -19.60 -5.04 -7.88
N ASP A 503 -19.88 -5.39 -6.63
CA ASP A 503 -20.27 -6.77 -6.24
C ASP A 503 -21.51 -7.25 -7.01
N ALA A 504 -22.49 -6.38 -7.25
CA ALA A 504 -23.70 -6.72 -8.00
C ALA A 504 -23.40 -7.08 -9.47
N VAL A 505 -22.48 -6.36 -10.13
CA VAL A 505 -22.06 -6.67 -11.51
C VAL A 505 -21.46 -8.07 -11.62
N PHE A 506 -20.66 -8.48 -10.64
CA PHE A 506 -20.09 -9.83 -10.61
C PHE A 506 -21.15 -10.90 -10.25
N ALA A 507 -22.04 -10.60 -9.29
CA ALA A 507 -23.09 -11.51 -8.85
C ALA A 507 -24.10 -11.85 -9.96
N GLU A 508 -24.40 -10.92 -10.88
CA GLU A 508 -25.23 -11.17 -12.08
C GLU A 508 -24.73 -12.33 -12.95
N LYS A 509 -23.43 -12.67 -12.85
CA LYS A 509 -22.78 -13.77 -13.57
C LYS A 509 -22.28 -14.90 -12.66
N GLY A 510 -22.57 -14.84 -11.36
CA GLY A 510 -22.10 -15.82 -10.38
C GLY A 510 -20.61 -15.71 -10.02
N TYR A 511 -19.96 -14.59 -10.36
CA TYR A 511 -18.61 -14.27 -9.89
C TYR A 511 -18.69 -13.53 -8.54
N VAL A 512 -17.59 -13.51 -7.80
CA VAL A 512 -17.45 -12.82 -6.51
C VAL A 512 -16.07 -12.17 -6.47
N MET A 513 -15.98 -10.91 -6.07
CA MET A 513 -14.70 -10.22 -5.86
C MET A 513 -14.03 -10.79 -4.60
N PRO A 514 -12.76 -11.22 -4.65
CA PRO A 514 -12.11 -11.86 -3.49
C PRO A 514 -11.44 -10.88 -2.52
N HIS A 515 -11.50 -9.57 -2.76
CA HIS A 515 -10.94 -8.48 -1.97
C HIS A 515 -11.96 -7.34 -1.78
N ALA A 516 -11.53 -6.18 -1.26
CA ALA A 516 -12.35 -4.96 -1.21
C ALA A 516 -12.50 -4.35 -2.63
N LEU A 517 -13.39 -3.37 -2.80
CA LEU A 517 -13.38 -2.56 -4.03
C LEU A 517 -12.24 -1.53 -4.04
N GLY A 518 -11.64 -1.25 -2.88
CA GLY A 518 -10.50 -0.36 -2.76
C GLY A 518 -10.35 0.22 -1.35
N HIS A 519 -9.49 1.21 -1.26
CA HIS A 519 -9.03 1.86 -0.02
C HIS A 519 -8.79 3.36 -0.28
N GLY A 520 -8.53 4.12 0.77
CA GLY A 520 -7.93 5.43 0.63
C GLY A 520 -6.47 5.27 0.22
N VAL A 521 -5.93 6.27 -0.46
CA VAL A 521 -4.49 6.44 -0.67
C VAL A 521 -4.03 7.71 0.06
N GLY A 522 -2.76 7.79 0.45
CA GLY A 522 -2.20 9.00 1.04
C GLY A 522 -0.68 8.92 1.19
N LEU A 523 -0.19 9.17 2.39
CA LEU A 523 1.19 8.89 2.79
C LEU A 523 1.47 7.38 2.91
N GLU A 524 0.43 6.56 3.01
CA GLU A 524 0.46 5.10 2.84
C GLU A 524 -0.33 4.71 1.57
N ALA A 525 -0.05 3.54 1.00
CA ALA A 525 -0.87 2.98 -0.09
C ALA A 525 -2.29 2.66 0.40
N HIS A 526 -2.42 2.01 1.57
CA HIS A 526 -3.71 1.67 2.18
C HIS A 526 -4.05 2.63 3.33
N GLU A 527 -5.01 3.54 3.11
CA GLU A 527 -5.51 4.51 4.09
C GLU A 527 -7.04 4.47 4.25
N ALA A 528 -7.54 5.31 5.16
CA ALA A 528 -8.95 5.69 5.18
C ALA A 528 -9.29 6.64 4.01
N PRO A 529 -10.52 6.57 3.46
CA PRO A 529 -11.63 5.69 3.83
C PRO A 529 -11.51 4.30 3.18
N ALA A 530 -12.00 3.24 3.84
CA ALA A 530 -12.06 1.92 3.21
C ALA A 530 -13.25 1.80 2.24
N VAL A 531 -13.09 1.13 1.09
CA VAL A 531 -14.15 0.92 0.08
C VAL A 531 -14.53 -0.57 0.00
N ARG A 532 -15.33 -1.03 0.97
CA ARG A 532 -15.71 -2.45 1.13
C ARG A 532 -17.21 -2.65 1.40
N SER A 533 -17.79 -3.74 0.92
CA SER A 533 -19.24 -4.03 1.04
C SER A 533 -19.69 -4.57 2.41
N ARG A 534 -18.74 -4.83 3.33
CA ARG A 534 -18.99 -5.27 4.71
C ARG A 534 -19.89 -4.31 5.49
N GLU A 535 -20.69 -4.86 6.40
CA GLU A 535 -21.67 -4.07 7.19
C GLU A 535 -21.01 -3.12 8.19
N ASP A 536 -19.80 -3.46 8.63
CA ASP A 536 -18.93 -2.66 9.51
C ASP A 536 -18.26 -1.46 8.80
N ASN A 537 -18.63 -1.16 7.56
CA ASN A 537 -18.07 -0.04 6.81
C ASN A 537 -19.00 1.19 6.85
N GLU A 538 -18.73 2.08 7.81
CA GLU A 538 -19.50 3.31 8.05
C GLU A 538 -19.00 4.53 7.27
N TRP A 539 -17.93 4.39 6.46
CA TRP A 539 -17.34 5.50 5.73
C TRP A 539 -18.28 6.13 4.70
N VAL A 540 -18.34 7.46 4.71
CA VAL A 540 -19.04 8.30 3.73
C VAL A 540 -18.00 9.05 2.91
N LEU A 541 -18.20 9.14 1.60
CA LEU A 541 -17.36 9.95 0.71
C LEU A 541 -17.55 11.44 1.04
N ALA A 542 -16.45 12.14 1.27
CA ALA A 542 -16.39 13.58 1.51
C ALA A 542 -15.42 14.23 0.50
N PRO A 543 -15.58 15.52 0.15
CA PRO A 543 -14.62 16.23 -0.68
C PRO A 543 -13.20 16.11 -0.11
N GLY A 544 -12.21 15.92 -0.98
CA GLY A 544 -10.82 15.68 -0.57
C GLY A 544 -10.49 14.24 -0.20
N HIS A 545 -11.45 13.30 -0.14
CA HIS A 545 -11.10 11.88 -0.14
C HIS A 545 -10.44 11.50 -1.48
N VAL A 546 -9.33 10.75 -1.44
CA VAL A 546 -8.75 10.09 -2.61
C VAL A 546 -8.76 8.59 -2.33
N ILE A 547 -9.34 7.81 -3.24
CA ILE A 547 -9.57 6.37 -3.10
C ILE A 547 -9.23 5.59 -4.38
N THR A 548 -8.85 4.33 -4.24
CA THR A 548 -8.82 3.38 -5.36
C THR A 548 -10.23 2.86 -5.66
N ILE A 549 -10.49 2.57 -6.94
CA ILE A 549 -11.60 1.73 -7.39
C ILE A 549 -10.99 0.58 -8.21
N GLU A 550 -10.77 -0.57 -7.58
CA GLU A 550 -9.90 -1.66 -8.08
C GLU A 550 -10.61 -2.99 -8.40
N PRO A 551 -11.80 -3.06 -9.03
CA PRO A 551 -12.55 -4.31 -9.16
C PRO A 551 -11.77 -5.40 -9.92
N GLY A 552 -11.54 -6.54 -9.28
CA GLY A 552 -10.70 -7.63 -9.78
C GLY A 552 -11.39 -9.00 -9.81
N LEU A 553 -11.10 -9.80 -10.84
CA LEU A 553 -11.52 -11.19 -10.99
C LEU A 553 -10.34 -12.10 -11.33
N TYR A 554 -10.28 -13.26 -10.68
CA TYR A 554 -9.12 -14.15 -10.69
C TYR A 554 -9.54 -15.60 -10.85
N ASP A 555 -8.87 -16.33 -11.74
CA ASP A 555 -9.17 -17.74 -12.01
C ASP A 555 -7.90 -18.52 -12.41
N PRO A 556 -7.67 -19.74 -11.88
CA PRO A 556 -6.45 -20.52 -12.16
C PRO A 556 -6.23 -20.92 -13.63
N GLU A 557 -7.26 -20.95 -14.47
CA GLU A 557 -7.15 -21.36 -15.89
C GLU A 557 -7.21 -20.15 -16.84
N ALA A 558 -8.07 -19.17 -16.55
CA ALA A 558 -8.20 -17.96 -17.37
C ALA A 558 -7.05 -16.96 -17.11
N GLY A 559 -6.55 -16.88 -15.87
CA GLY A 559 -5.65 -15.84 -15.37
C GLY A 559 -6.39 -14.84 -14.45
N GLY A 560 -5.71 -13.76 -14.08
CA GLY A 560 -6.33 -12.62 -13.39
C GLY A 560 -6.55 -11.42 -14.30
N VAL A 561 -7.56 -10.62 -13.97
CA VAL A 561 -7.81 -9.29 -14.53
C VAL A 561 -8.30 -8.35 -13.42
N ARG A 562 -7.64 -7.20 -13.30
CA ARG A 562 -8.05 -6.06 -12.46
C ARG A 562 -7.82 -4.77 -13.25
N LEU A 563 -8.66 -3.77 -13.00
CA LEU A 563 -8.53 -2.41 -13.50
C LEU A 563 -8.73 -1.48 -12.30
N GLU A 564 -7.83 -0.52 -12.13
CA GLU A 564 -7.75 0.30 -10.92
C GLU A 564 -7.23 1.68 -11.24
N ASP A 565 -7.98 2.69 -10.78
CA ASP A 565 -7.64 4.10 -10.87
C ASP A 565 -7.84 4.82 -9.52
N ASP A 566 -6.98 5.82 -9.27
CA ASP A 566 -7.13 6.81 -8.20
C ASP A 566 -8.31 7.76 -8.51
N VAL A 567 -9.24 7.93 -7.57
CA VAL A 567 -10.40 8.81 -7.69
C VAL A 567 -10.44 9.81 -6.54
N LEU A 568 -10.31 11.09 -6.87
CA LEU A 568 -10.54 12.22 -5.96
C LEU A 568 -12.03 12.53 -5.90
N ILE A 569 -12.58 12.62 -4.69
CA ILE A 569 -13.93 13.14 -4.45
C ILE A 569 -13.86 14.68 -4.42
N THR A 570 -14.68 15.32 -5.24
CA THR A 570 -14.76 16.79 -5.35
C THR A 570 -16.04 17.31 -4.67
N GLU A 571 -16.16 18.63 -4.50
CA GLU A 571 -17.32 19.29 -3.86
C GLU A 571 -18.69 18.89 -4.46
N THR A 572 -18.72 18.46 -5.72
CA THR A 572 -19.96 18.16 -6.46
C THR A 572 -20.00 16.77 -7.08
N GLY A 573 -18.93 15.96 -6.97
CA GLY A 573 -18.80 14.69 -7.66
C GLY A 573 -17.44 14.04 -7.45
N TYR A 574 -16.75 13.73 -8.55
CA TYR A 574 -15.46 13.06 -8.55
C TYR A 574 -14.57 13.56 -9.69
N GLU A 575 -13.28 13.27 -9.58
CA GLU A 575 -12.23 13.49 -10.57
C GLU A 575 -11.38 12.22 -10.59
N VAL A 576 -11.31 11.56 -11.74
CA VAL A 576 -10.41 10.42 -11.97
C VAL A 576 -9.01 10.98 -12.19
N LEU A 577 -8.04 10.57 -11.37
CA LEU A 577 -6.69 11.14 -11.36
C LEU A 577 -5.71 10.38 -12.26
N THR A 578 -5.86 9.06 -12.36
CA THR A 578 -5.06 8.17 -13.20
C THR A 578 -5.90 7.56 -14.33
N HIS A 579 -5.26 7.05 -15.36
CA HIS A 579 -5.90 6.53 -16.56
C HIS A 579 -5.34 5.15 -16.95
N ALA A 580 -5.54 4.19 -16.04
CA ALA A 580 -5.21 2.78 -16.23
C ALA A 580 -6.08 2.13 -17.33
N ARG A 581 -5.62 0.99 -17.83
CA ARG A 581 -6.34 0.26 -18.88
C ARG A 581 -6.00 -1.22 -18.93
N ILE A 582 -6.95 -1.98 -19.46
CA ILE A 582 -6.72 -3.35 -19.91
C ILE A 582 -6.16 -3.28 -21.34
N VAL A 583 -4.86 -3.54 -21.47
CA VAL A 583 -4.06 -3.42 -22.69
C VAL A 583 -4.20 -4.67 -23.55
N ASP A 584 -4.82 -4.54 -24.71
CA ASP A 584 -4.84 -5.58 -25.75
C ASP A 584 -3.56 -5.51 -26.59
N LEU A 585 -2.83 -6.62 -26.69
CA LEU A 585 -1.54 -6.75 -27.37
C LEU A 585 -1.59 -7.61 -28.66
N GLY A 586 -2.76 -8.13 -29.04
CA GLY A 586 -2.93 -9.16 -30.08
C GLY A 586 -2.62 -10.57 -29.60
#